data_AF-A0A1M2ZGA4-F1
#
_entry.id   AF-A0A1M2ZGA4-F1
#
_cell.length_a   1.000
_cell.length_b   1.000
_cell.length_c   1.000
_cell.angle_alpha   90.00
_cell.angle_beta   90.00
_cell.angle_gamma   90.00
#
_symmetry.space_group_name_H-M   'P 1'
#
loop_
_entity.id
_entity.type
_entity.pdbx_description
1 polymer ?
#
loop_
_entity_poly.entity_id
_entity_poly.type
_entity_poly.pdbx_seq_one_letter_code
_entity_poly.pdbx_strand_id
1 'polypeptide(L)'
;MVDSIGTGPVTSGDRQVAPVTRVSQTSAVNRVDTPPAAAEQPQTLAGQLASKPPVDSNRVELIKEALANGTFPISPATLADRMIALRYDWMSRDPA
;
A
#
# COMPACT_ATOMS: atom_id res chain seq x y z
N MET A 1 18.17 -21.14 -51.15
CA MET A 1 16.80 -21.60 -51.48
C MET A 1 16.19 -22.07 -50.17
N VAL A 2 15.05 -21.50 -49.76
CA VAL A 2 14.39 -21.78 -48.47
C VAL A 2 13.32 -22.87 -48.66
N ASP A 3 13.30 -23.83 -47.75
CA ASP A 3 12.33 -24.94 -47.77
C ASP A 3 10.93 -24.46 -47.39
N SER A 4 9.92 -24.96 -48.09
CA SER A 4 8.52 -24.59 -47.86
C SER A 4 7.98 -25.36 -46.66
N ILE A 5 7.50 -24.65 -45.62
CA ILE A 5 6.71 -25.25 -44.56
C ILE A 5 5.34 -25.69 -45.11
N GLY A 6 5.22 -26.95 -45.51
CA GLY A 6 3.97 -27.53 -45.95
C GLY A 6 2.93 -27.54 -44.83
N THR A 7 1.71 -27.13 -45.13
CA THR A 7 0.53 -27.20 -44.24
C THR A 7 0.03 -28.65 -44.15
N GLY A 8 0.79 -29.51 -43.48
CA GLY A 8 0.29 -30.83 -43.08
C GLY A 8 -0.76 -30.69 -41.98
N PRO A 9 -1.89 -31.43 -42.03
CA PRO A 9 -2.87 -31.39 -40.94
C PRO A 9 -2.23 -31.93 -39.67
N VAL A 10 -2.25 -31.12 -38.60
CA VAL A 10 -1.84 -31.54 -37.26
C VAL A 10 -2.79 -32.64 -36.81
N THR A 11 -2.28 -33.86 -36.69
CA THR A 11 -3.05 -34.99 -36.14
C THR A 11 -3.43 -34.68 -34.69
N SER A 12 -4.71 -34.83 -34.35
CA SER A 12 -5.29 -34.44 -33.06
C SER A 12 -4.71 -35.18 -31.84
N GLY A 13 -3.77 -36.10 -32.05
CA GLY A 13 -3.06 -36.83 -31.00
C GLY A 13 -1.90 -36.06 -30.34
N ASP A 14 -1.34 -35.05 -31.01
CA ASP A 14 -0.07 -34.41 -30.56
C ASP A 14 -0.28 -33.20 -29.63
N ARG A 15 -1.55 -32.90 -29.29
CA ARG A 15 -1.92 -31.80 -28.38
C ARG A 15 -2.83 -32.31 -27.26
N GLN A 16 -2.38 -33.35 -26.57
CA GLN A 16 -3.09 -33.88 -25.40
C GLN A 16 -2.91 -32.91 -24.22
N VAL A 17 -3.89 -32.04 -24.01
CA VAL A 17 -4.01 -31.25 -22.78
C VAL A 17 -4.68 -32.13 -21.73
N ALA A 18 -3.96 -32.50 -20.68
CA ALA A 18 -4.53 -33.25 -19.57
C ALA A 18 -5.65 -32.44 -18.88
N PRO A 19 -6.81 -33.05 -18.57
CA PRO A 19 -7.88 -32.33 -17.89
C PRO A 19 -7.46 -32.00 -16.46
N VAL A 20 -7.47 -30.70 -16.11
CA VAL A 20 -7.25 -30.24 -14.74
C VAL A 20 -8.58 -30.27 -13.99
N THR A 21 -8.60 -30.95 -12.85
CA THR A 21 -9.75 -30.99 -11.94
C THR A 21 -10.04 -29.59 -11.39
N ARG A 22 -11.28 -29.13 -11.56
CA ARG A 22 -11.73 -27.85 -11.00
C ARG A 22 -11.79 -27.94 -9.48
N VAL A 23 -11.17 -26.99 -8.81
CA VAL A 23 -11.28 -26.78 -7.36
C VAL A 23 -12.73 -26.39 -7.02
N SER A 24 -13.26 -26.98 -5.95
CA SER A 24 -14.63 -26.70 -5.47
C SER A 24 -14.77 -25.25 -5.03
N GLN A 25 -15.92 -24.65 -5.35
CA GLN A 25 -16.25 -23.27 -4.98
C GLN A 25 -16.20 -23.09 -3.46
N THR A 26 -15.56 -22.00 -3.02
CA THR A 26 -15.59 -21.55 -1.62
C THR A 26 -17.03 -21.20 -1.23
N SER A 27 -17.46 -21.68 -0.05
CA SER A 27 -18.77 -21.38 0.52
C SER A 27 -19.02 -19.87 0.57
N ALA A 28 -20.21 -19.45 0.13
CA ALA A 28 -20.64 -18.06 0.22
C ALA A 28 -20.58 -17.59 1.67
N VAL A 29 -19.91 -16.46 1.91
CA VAL A 29 -19.93 -15.78 3.21
C VAL A 29 -21.36 -15.35 3.48
N ASN A 30 -21.91 -15.78 4.62
CA ASN A 30 -23.22 -15.34 5.07
C ASN A 30 -23.23 -13.81 5.11
N ARG A 31 -24.11 -13.19 4.34
CA ARG A 31 -24.34 -11.75 4.41
C ARG A 31 -24.91 -11.48 5.80
N VAL A 32 -24.11 -10.88 6.68
CA VAL A 32 -24.64 -10.24 7.88
C VAL A 32 -25.45 -9.06 7.35
N ASP A 33 -26.76 -9.12 7.50
CA ASP A 33 -27.63 -7.95 7.34
C ASP A 33 -27.33 -6.99 8.48
N THR A 34 -26.19 -6.31 8.37
CA THR A 34 -25.94 -5.10 9.15
C THR A 34 -27.00 -4.12 8.67
N PRO A 35 -27.86 -3.56 9.55
CA PRO A 35 -28.76 -2.48 9.16
C PRO A 35 -27.90 -1.39 8.50
N PRO A 36 -28.39 -0.67 7.47
CA PRO A 36 -27.60 0.40 6.88
C PRO A 36 -27.21 1.33 8.01
N ALA A 37 -25.92 1.33 8.37
CA ALA A 37 -25.37 2.31 9.27
C ALA A 37 -25.79 3.64 8.65
N ALA A 38 -26.66 4.36 9.36
CA ALA A 38 -27.20 5.63 8.91
C ALA A 38 -26.03 6.39 8.32
N ALA A 39 -26.07 6.66 7.00
CA ALA A 39 -24.93 7.10 6.23
C ALA A 39 -24.23 8.21 7.01
N GLU A 40 -23.13 7.86 7.68
CA GLU A 40 -22.42 8.81 8.51
C GLU A 40 -22.01 9.90 7.55
N GLN A 41 -22.57 11.09 7.77
CA GLN A 41 -22.29 12.23 6.92
C GLN A 41 -20.76 12.32 6.81
N PRO A 42 -20.17 12.48 5.62
CA PRO A 42 -18.71 12.40 5.44
C PRO A 42 -17.92 13.33 6.39
N GLN A 43 -18.57 14.38 6.88
CA GLN A 43 -18.09 15.29 7.91
C GLN A 43 -17.82 14.61 9.28
N THR A 44 -18.68 13.69 9.73
CA THR A 44 -18.50 12.99 11.01
C THR A 44 -17.40 11.94 10.92
N LEU A 45 -17.26 11.27 9.77
CA LEU A 45 -16.15 10.36 9.52
C LEU A 45 -14.80 11.09 9.44
N ALA A 46 -14.76 12.26 8.80
CA ALA A 46 -13.56 13.09 8.74
C ALA A 46 -13.12 13.57 10.15
N GLY A 47 -14.06 13.98 11.01
CA GLY A 47 -13.78 14.33 12.40
C GLY A 47 -13.26 13.16 13.23
N GLN A 48 -13.82 11.96 13.03
CA GLN A 48 -13.36 10.73 13.69
C GLN A 48 -11.97 10.31 13.23
N LEU A 49 -11.65 10.41 11.93
CA LEU A 49 -10.31 10.11 11.41
C LEU A 49 -9.27 11.15 11.83
N ALA A 50 -9.66 12.42 11.94
CA ALA A 50 -8.80 13.50 12.45
C ALA A 50 -8.53 13.40 13.96
N SER A 51 -9.35 12.65 14.70
CA SER A 51 -9.14 12.41 16.13
C SER A 51 -7.96 11.47 16.41
N LYS A 52 -7.54 10.68 15.42
CA LYS A 52 -6.32 9.89 15.51
C LYS A 52 -5.12 10.83 15.30
N PRO A 53 -4.07 10.77 16.14
CA PRO A 53 -2.86 11.53 15.90
C PRO A 53 -2.37 11.27 14.47
N PRO A 54 -2.04 12.31 13.68
CA PRO A 54 -1.46 12.14 12.34
C PRO A 54 -0.09 11.43 12.34
N VAL A 55 0.38 10.99 13.50
CA VAL A 55 1.70 10.44 13.75
C VAL A 55 1.59 9.01 14.30
N ASP A 56 2.51 8.17 13.86
CA ASP A 56 2.68 6.81 14.38
C ASP A 56 3.36 6.87 15.76
N SER A 57 2.63 6.52 16.82
CA SER A 57 3.11 6.54 18.20
C SER A 57 4.24 5.54 18.46
N ASN A 58 4.16 4.35 17.87
CA ASN A 58 5.18 3.31 18.04
C ASN A 58 6.51 3.76 17.44
N ARG A 59 6.44 4.43 16.27
CA ARG A 59 7.62 5.01 15.64
C ARG A 59 8.25 6.09 16.51
N VAL A 60 7.44 6.92 17.18
CA VAL A 60 7.95 7.97 18.08
C VAL A 60 8.67 7.36 19.28
N GLU A 61 8.14 6.29 19.88
CA GLU A 61 8.79 5.60 21.00
C GLU A 61 10.14 4.98 20.60
N LEU A 62 10.20 4.26 19.48
CA LEU A 62 11.46 3.72 18.95
C LEU A 62 12.52 4.80 18.70
N ILE A 63 12.10 5.95 18.17
CA ILE A 63 13.01 7.09 17.94
C ILE A 63 13.51 7.65 19.28
N LYS A 64 12.64 7.78 20.28
CA LYS A 64 13.01 8.25 21.62
C LYS A 64 14.02 7.32 22.28
N GLU A 65 13.81 6.01 22.19
CA GLU A 65 14.74 4.99 22.70
C GLU A 65 16.09 5.04 21.96
N ALA A 66 16.09 5.10 20.64
CA ALA A 66 17.31 5.22 19.84
C ALA A 66 18.09 6.50 20.15
N LEU A 67 17.40 7.59 20.48
CA LEU A 67 18.02 8.84 20.87
C LEU A 67 18.65 8.75 22.28
N ALA A 68 17.94 8.15 23.24
CA ALA A 68 18.45 7.91 24.59
C ALA A 68 19.70 7.00 24.58
N ASN A 69 19.69 5.99 23.70
CA ASN A 69 20.80 5.05 23.53
C ASN A 69 21.93 5.60 22.64
N GLY A 70 21.76 6.78 22.04
CA GLY A 70 22.75 7.39 21.14
C GLY A 70 22.97 6.64 19.82
N THR A 71 22.09 5.70 19.47
CA THR A 71 22.19 4.86 18.26
C THR A 71 21.39 5.40 17.09
N PHE A 72 20.71 6.54 17.27
CA PHE A 72 19.97 7.18 16.18
C PHE A 72 20.93 7.56 15.04
N PRO A 73 20.71 7.07 13.80
CA PRO A 73 21.64 7.31 12.70
C PRO A 73 21.59 8.77 12.27
N ILE A 74 22.70 9.49 12.45
CA ILE A 74 22.86 10.88 11.98
C ILE A 74 23.58 10.85 10.64
N SER A 75 22.87 11.15 9.55
CA SER A 75 23.47 11.38 8.22
C SER A 75 23.54 12.88 7.96
N PRO A 76 24.74 13.45 7.71
CA PRO A 76 24.89 14.89 7.45
C PRO A 76 24.04 15.41 6.29
N ALA A 77 23.88 14.61 5.23
CA ALA A 77 23.04 14.96 4.08
C ALA A 77 21.56 15.10 4.48
N THR A 78 21.04 14.13 5.23
CA THR A 78 19.64 14.17 5.68
C THR A 78 19.36 15.31 6.65
N LEU A 79 20.36 15.70 7.44
CA LEU A 79 20.25 16.84 8.36
C LEU A 79 20.21 18.14 7.58
N ALA A 80 21.07 18.30 6.57
CA ALA A 80 21.06 19.48 5.70
C ALA A 80 19.72 19.63 4.97
N ASP A 81 19.18 18.56 4.39
CA ASP A 81 17.87 18.57 3.72
C ASP A 81 16.75 19.00 4.68
N ARG A 82 16.77 18.50 5.92
CA ARG A 82 15.79 18.88 6.96
C ARG A 82 15.92 20.34 7.37
N MET A 83 17.15 20.85 7.50
CA MET A 83 17.39 22.27 7.83
C MET A 83 16.91 23.19 6.71
N ILE A 84 17.15 22.82 5.46
CA ILE A 84 16.68 23.57 4.28
C ILE A 84 15.15 23.57 4.24
N ALA A 85 14.51 22.40 4.40
CA ALA A 85 13.05 22.30 4.45
C ALA A 85 12.44 23.17 5.57
N LEU A 86 13.05 23.15 6.75
CA LEU A 86 12.59 23.94 7.89
C LEU A 86 12.73 25.45 7.65
N ARG A 87 13.80 25.89 6.99
CA ARG A 87 13.94 27.28 6.55
C ARG A 87 12.78 27.70 5.63
N TYR A 88 12.45 26.87 4.63
CA TYR A 88 11.37 27.20 3.69
C TYR A 88 9.98 27.19 4.34
N ASP A 89 9.70 26.25 5.24
CA ASP A 89 8.43 26.21 5.98
C ASP A 89 8.28 27.46 6.87
N TRP A 90 9.35 27.90 7.53
CA TRP A 90 9.33 29.12 8.33
C TRP A 90 9.06 30.36 7.46
N MET A 91 9.80 30.54 6.36
CA MET A 91 9.60 31.67 5.43
C MET A 91 8.18 31.72 4.83
N SER A 92 7.56 30.56 4.64
CA SER A 92 6.20 30.47 4.07
C SER A 92 5.10 30.80 5.08
N ARG A 93 5.40 30.75 6.39
CA ARG A 93 4.46 31.00 7.49
C ARG A 93 4.63 32.38 8.13
N ASP A 94 5.64 33.16 7.71
CA ASP A 94 5.88 34.51 8.21
C ASP A 94 4.82 35.47 7.61
N PRO A 95 3.94 36.07 8.44
CA PRO A 95 2.98 37.05 7.95
C PRO A 95 3.72 38.33 7.51
N ALA A 96 3.45 38.76 6.27
CA ALA A 96 4.07 39.94 5.65
C ALA A 96 3.86 41.25 6.42
#